data_AF-A0A1B6I9R7-F1
#
_entry.id   AF-A0A1B6I9R7-F1
#
_cell.length_a   1.000
_cell.length_b   1.000
_cell.length_c   1.000
_cell.angle_alpha   90.00
_cell.angle_beta   90.00
_cell.angle_gamma   90.00
#
_symmetry.space_group_name_H-M   'P 1'
#
loop_
_entity.id
_entity.type
_entity.pdbx_description
1 polymer ?
#
loop_
_entity_poly.entity_id
_entity_poly.type
_entity_poly.pdbx_seq_one_letter_code
_entity_poly.pdbx_strand_id
1 'polypeptide(L)'
;LLSMTAMLQMELPHINVLSKVDQVDKHRDRLRFGLDYYTEVLDLQYLLDSLQQDPFTAKYKKLNAALVSLVEDYGLVSFLPLSVKDKQTLLRVRAATDRAGGYVYGAGEERSVQAMLACAVGAECEADRTGSVRDKYTPADEDMVMCDTEEPR
;
A
#
# COMPACT_ATOMS: atom_id res chain seq x y z
N LEU A 1 -0.35 -0.34 13.13
CA LEU A 1 0.04 0.63 14.19
C LEU A 1 1.55 0.69 14.41
N LEU A 2 2.28 -0.43 14.50
CA LEU A 2 3.73 -0.42 14.71
C LEU A 2 4.50 0.47 13.71
N SER A 3 4.22 0.32 12.41
CA SER A 3 4.84 1.14 11.36
C SER A 3 4.53 2.64 11.52
N MET A 4 3.27 3.01 11.78
CA MET A 4 2.90 4.40 11.99
C MET A 4 3.55 5.00 13.25
N THR A 5 3.57 4.25 14.36
CA THR A 5 4.27 4.67 15.59
C THR A 5 5.77 4.83 15.33
N ALA A 6 6.38 3.93 14.58
CA ALA A 6 7.77 4.02 14.15
C ALA A 6 8.01 5.27 13.28
N MET A 7 7.15 5.56 12.31
CA MET A 7 7.26 6.73 11.44
C MET A 7 7.11 8.07 12.19
N LEU A 8 6.26 8.11 13.22
CA LEU A 8 6.09 9.31 14.05
C LEU A 8 7.22 9.52 15.06
N GLN A 9 7.78 8.43 15.58
CA GLN A 9 8.76 8.50 16.68
C GLN A 9 10.21 8.43 16.19
N MET A 10 10.46 7.91 14.99
CA MET A 10 11.79 7.82 14.40
C MET A 10 11.90 8.77 13.22
N GLU A 11 12.81 9.74 13.32
CA GLU A 11 13.11 10.74 12.28
C GLU A 11 13.96 10.14 11.15
N LEU A 12 13.60 8.95 10.65
CA LEU A 12 14.36 8.22 9.64
C LEU A 12 13.50 7.91 8.41
N PRO A 13 14.11 7.83 7.21
CA PRO A 13 13.39 7.44 6.00
C PRO A 13 12.81 6.03 6.17
N HIS A 14 11.48 5.92 6.10
CA HIS A 14 10.77 4.65 6.30
C HIS A 14 10.09 4.19 5.01
N ILE A 15 10.27 2.90 4.68
CA ILE A 15 9.57 2.26 3.57
C ILE A 15 8.76 1.09 4.12
N ASN A 16 7.46 1.10 3.87
CA ASN A 16 6.55 0.03 4.21
C ASN A 16 6.52 -1.00 3.06
N VAL A 17 6.81 -2.27 3.34
CA VAL A 17 6.86 -3.33 2.32
C VAL A 17 5.97 -4.51 2.71
N LEU A 18 5.12 -4.96 1.79
CA LEU A 18 4.40 -6.23 1.88
C LEU A 18 5.25 -7.33 1.25
N SER A 19 5.96 -8.11 2.05
CA SER A 19 6.99 -9.06 1.57
C SER A 19 6.49 -10.36 0.97
N LYS A 20 5.20 -10.69 1.13
CA LYS A 20 4.60 -11.99 0.77
C LYS A 20 3.32 -11.83 -0.03
N VAL A 21 3.32 -10.92 -1.00
CA VAL A 21 2.15 -10.70 -1.87
C VAL A 21 1.77 -11.95 -2.65
N ASP A 22 2.72 -12.87 -2.87
CA ASP A 22 2.47 -14.17 -3.50
C ASP A 22 1.59 -15.14 -2.69
N GLN A 23 1.30 -14.83 -1.42
CA GLN A 23 0.38 -15.62 -0.60
C GLN A 23 -1.04 -15.06 -0.58
N VAL A 24 -1.28 -13.92 -1.21
CA VAL A 24 -2.60 -13.28 -1.25
C VAL A 24 -3.62 -14.21 -1.89
N ASP A 25 -3.26 -14.89 -2.98
CA ASP A 25 -4.14 -15.87 -3.67
C ASP A 25 -4.63 -16.99 -2.76
N LYS A 26 -3.81 -17.42 -1.79
CA LYS A 26 -4.15 -18.52 -0.87
C LYS A 26 -5.01 -18.09 0.31
N HIS A 27 -5.11 -16.79 0.54
CA HIS A 27 -5.81 -16.20 1.68
C HIS A 27 -6.85 -15.15 1.24
N ARG A 28 -7.26 -15.20 -0.03
CA ARG A 28 -8.22 -14.27 -0.62
C ARG A 28 -9.57 -14.31 0.11
N ASP A 29 -9.99 -15.49 0.57
CA ASP A 29 -11.20 -15.73 1.36
C ASP A 29 -11.21 -15.00 2.71
N ARG A 30 -10.03 -14.66 3.25
CA ARG A 30 -9.90 -13.96 4.54
C ARG A 30 -9.64 -12.47 4.39
N LEU A 31 -9.36 -12.02 3.18
CA LEU A 31 -9.04 -10.63 2.91
C LEU A 31 -10.34 -9.88 2.64
N ARG A 32 -10.68 -8.93 3.53
CA ARG A 32 -11.91 -8.14 3.39
C ARG A 32 -11.85 -7.12 2.26
N PHE A 33 -10.64 -6.78 1.80
CA PHE A 33 -10.41 -5.77 0.77
C PHE A 33 -9.47 -6.32 -0.31
N GLY A 34 -9.57 -5.79 -1.52
CA GLY A 34 -8.60 -6.10 -2.58
C GLY A 34 -7.18 -5.65 -2.21
N LEU A 35 -6.17 -6.23 -2.86
CA LEU A 35 -4.78 -5.87 -2.61
C LEU A 35 -4.51 -4.36 -2.82
N ASP A 36 -5.20 -3.78 -3.80
CA ASP A 36 -5.11 -2.35 -4.15
C ASP A 36 -5.43 -1.44 -2.95
N TYR A 37 -6.36 -1.85 -2.08
CA TYR A 37 -6.70 -1.11 -0.86
C TYR A 37 -5.54 -0.99 0.13
N TYR A 38 -4.61 -1.96 0.12
CA TYR A 38 -3.45 -1.96 1.01
C TYR A 38 -2.21 -1.31 0.38
N THR A 39 -2.21 -1.12 -0.94
CA THR A 39 -1.11 -0.48 -1.67
C THR A 39 -1.40 0.98 -1.98
N GLU A 40 -2.65 1.31 -2.27
CA GLU A 40 -3.14 2.65 -2.58
C GLU A 40 -3.86 3.24 -1.38
N VAL A 41 -3.69 4.54 -1.15
CA VAL A 41 -4.46 5.27 -0.13
C VAL A 41 -5.86 5.48 -0.68
N LEU A 42 -6.66 4.42 -0.68
CA LEU A 42 -8.09 4.48 -0.98
C LEU A 42 -8.87 4.95 0.25
N ASP A 43 -10.03 5.54 -0.02
CA ASP A 43 -10.94 6.13 0.98
C ASP A 43 -11.12 5.21 2.21
N LEU A 44 -10.59 5.63 3.35
CA LEU A 44 -10.59 4.87 4.59
C LEU A 44 -11.97 4.85 5.27
N GLN A 45 -12.95 5.58 4.73
CA GLN A 45 -14.34 5.50 5.17
C GLN A 45 -14.91 4.08 5.00
N TYR A 46 -14.56 3.38 3.93
CA TYR A 46 -15.02 2.00 3.71
C TYR A 46 -14.49 1.02 4.77
N LEU A 47 -13.25 1.23 5.23
CA LEU A 47 -12.68 0.47 6.34
C LEU A 47 -13.36 0.82 7.67
N LEU A 48 -13.68 2.10 7.89
CA LEU A 48 -14.38 2.52 9.11
C LEU A 48 -15.74 1.82 9.22
N ASP A 49 -16.49 1.73 8.14
CA ASP A 49 -17.79 1.04 8.11
C ASP A 49 -17.64 -0.46 8.35
N SER A 50 -16.70 -1.12 7.67
CA SER A 50 -16.40 -2.54 7.92
C SER A 50 -15.95 -2.81 9.37
N LEU A 51 -15.24 -1.88 10.01
CA LEU A 51 -14.82 -1.99 11.40
C LEU A 51 -15.99 -1.77 12.38
N GLN A 52 -17.03 -1.04 11.99
CA GLN A 52 -18.21 -0.83 12.83
C GLN A 52 -19.21 -1.98 12.74
N GLN A 53 -19.18 -2.77 11.66
CA GLN A 53 -20.03 -3.94 11.47
C GLN A 53 -19.54 -5.18 12.25
N ASP A 54 -18.24 -5.24 12.56
CA ASP A 54 -17.68 -6.38 13.29
C ASP A 54 -18.02 -6.30 14.80
N PRO A 55 -18.64 -7.34 15.39
CA PRO A 55 -19.06 -7.36 16.80
C PRO A 55 -17.94 -7.04 17.80
N PHE A 56 -16.69 -7.37 17.45
CA PHE A 56 -15.54 -7.13 18.33
C PHE A 56 -15.10 -5.67 18.35
N THR A 57 -15.13 -4.99 17.20
CA THR A 57 -14.63 -3.62 17.02
C THR A 57 -15.73 -2.56 17.09
N ALA A 58 -17.01 -2.93 16.99
CA ALA A 58 -18.16 -2.04 17.07
C ALA A 58 -18.22 -1.21 18.38
N LYS A 59 -17.72 -1.75 19.50
CA LYS A 59 -17.64 -1.02 20.78
C LYS A 59 -16.64 0.14 20.78
N TYR A 60 -15.70 0.17 19.82
CA TYR A 60 -14.59 1.12 19.77
C TYR A 60 -14.77 2.20 18.69
N LYS A 61 -16.00 2.67 18.43
CA LYS A 61 -16.28 3.61 17.33
C LYS A 61 -15.41 4.86 17.35
N LYS A 62 -15.29 5.52 18.51
CA LYS A 62 -14.48 6.74 18.66
C LYS A 62 -12.99 6.49 18.42
N LEU A 63 -12.48 5.33 18.84
CA LEU A 63 -11.08 4.95 18.64
C LEU A 63 -10.80 4.63 17.17
N ASN A 64 -11.67 3.86 16.53
CA ASN A 64 -11.52 3.49 15.13
C ASN A 64 -11.57 4.74 14.23
N ALA A 65 -12.48 5.68 14.50
CA ALA A 65 -12.54 6.96 13.81
C ALA A 65 -11.24 7.78 13.99
N ALA A 66 -10.75 7.91 15.23
CA ALA A 66 -9.51 8.61 15.49
C ALA A 66 -8.29 7.95 14.81
N LEU A 67 -8.25 6.62 14.74
CA LEU A 67 -7.21 5.88 14.02
C LEU A 67 -7.28 6.10 12.51
N VAL A 68 -8.47 6.12 11.93
CA VAL A 68 -8.66 6.38 10.49
C VAL A 68 -8.20 7.80 10.15
N SER A 69 -8.67 8.81 10.89
CA SER A 69 -8.23 10.20 10.69
C SER A 69 -6.72 10.35 10.80
N LEU A 70 -6.09 9.64 11.75
CA LEU A 70 -4.64 9.68 11.91
C LEU A 70 -3.88 9.05 10.73
N VAL A 71 -4.43 8.03 10.08
CA VAL A 71 -3.83 7.44 8.89
C VAL A 71 -3.98 8.39 7.68
N GLU A 72 -5.12 9.06 7.56
CA GLU A 72 -5.39 10.09 6.53
C GLU A 72 -4.46 11.29 6.68
N ASP A 73 -4.42 11.88 7.88
CA ASP A 73 -3.69 13.12 8.17
C ASP A 73 -2.19 13.02 7.87
N TYR A 74 -1.62 11.85 8.13
CA TYR A 74 -0.20 11.63 7.92
C TYR A 74 0.11 10.99 6.55
N GLY A 75 -0.89 10.51 5.80
CA GLY A 75 -0.69 9.82 4.52
C GLY A 75 0.28 8.63 4.60
N LEU A 76 0.46 8.04 5.79
CA LEU A 76 1.68 7.33 6.18
C LEU A 76 1.69 5.83 5.84
N VAL A 77 0.68 5.31 5.13
CA VAL A 77 0.53 3.85 5.03
C VAL A 77 0.20 3.40 3.61
N SER A 78 1.03 3.80 2.64
CA SER A 78 1.16 3.03 1.40
C SER A 78 2.20 1.93 1.61
N PHE A 79 1.87 0.69 1.23
CA PHE A 79 2.85 -0.38 1.20
C PHE A 79 3.32 -0.67 -0.22
N LEU A 80 4.61 -0.92 -0.38
CA LEU A 80 5.15 -1.47 -1.63
C LEU A 80 4.93 -2.99 -1.65
N PRO A 81 4.24 -3.52 -2.67
CA PRO A 81 4.09 -4.96 -2.85
C PRO A 81 5.43 -5.57 -3.27
N LEU A 82 5.84 -6.63 -2.60
CA LEU A 82 7.06 -7.38 -2.89
C LEU A 82 6.75 -8.88 -3.00
N SER A 83 7.26 -9.47 -4.08
CA SER A 83 7.31 -10.92 -4.26
C SER A 83 8.74 -11.33 -4.59
N VAL A 84 9.31 -12.24 -3.79
CA VAL A 84 10.68 -12.75 -4.03
C VAL A 84 10.79 -13.49 -5.38
N LYS A 85 9.66 -13.95 -5.92
CA LYS A 85 9.60 -14.62 -7.22
C LYS A 85 9.63 -13.65 -8.40
N ASP A 86 9.21 -12.39 -8.21
CA ASP A 86 9.13 -11.40 -9.28
C ASP A 86 10.26 -10.38 -9.16
N LYS A 87 11.19 -10.45 -10.11
CA LYS A 87 12.33 -9.53 -10.25
C LYS A 87 11.88 -8.08 -10.38
N GLN A 88 10.73 -7.81 -11.00
CA GLN A 88 10.24 -6.43 -11.19
C GLN A 88 9.88 -5.78 -9.85
N THR A 89 9.18 -6.52 -8.98
CA THR A 89 8.83 -6.02 -7.64
C THR A 89 10.07 -5.78 -6.77
N LEU A 90 11.08 -6.65 -6.88
CA LEU A 90 12.38 -6.49 -6.22
C LEU A 90 13.12 -5.22 -6.68
N LEU A 91 13.14 -4.95 -7.99
CA LEU A 91 13.77 -3.75 -8.53
C LEU A 91 13.07 -2.46 -8.07
N ARG A 92 11.75 -2.49 -7.92
CA ARG A 92 10.98 -1.35 -7.40
C ARG A 92 11.29 -1.05 -5.94
N VAL A 93 11.32 -2.07 -5.09
CA VAL A 93 11.68 -1.89 -3.67
C VAL A 93 13.10 -1.37 -3.57
N ARG A 94 14.05 -1.92 -4.34
CA ARG A 94 15.42 -1.41 -4.42
C ARG A 94 15.44 0.06 -4.82
N ALA A 95 14.76 0.45 -5.89
CA ALA A 95 14.71 1.85 -6.34
C ALA A 95 14.08 2.77 -5.29
N ALA A 96 13.05 2.32 -4.56
CA ALA A 96 12.49 3.05 -3.44
C ALA A 96 13.49 3.20 -2.28
N THR A 97 14.25 2.15 -1.96
CA THR A 97 15.32 2.20 -0.95
C THR A 97 16.44 3.15 -1.36
N ASP A 98 16.90 3.08 -2.61
CA ASP A 98 17.94 3.97 -3.15
C ASP A 98 17.46 5.44 -3.12
N ARG A 99 16.17 5.69 -3.42
CA ARG A 99 15.55 7.02 -3.26
C ARG A 99 15.53 7.50 -1.83
N ALA A 100 15.03 6.69 -0.91
CA ALA A 100 14.90 7.05 0.49
C ALA A 100 16.28 7.26 1.15
N GLY A 101 17.31 6.53 0.71
CA GLY A 101 18.69 6.68 1.14
C GLY A 101 19.47 7.79 0.43
N GLY A 102 18.90 8.46 -0.57
CA GLY A 102 19.57 9.51 -1.35
C GLY A 102 20.61 8.98 -2.36
N TYR A 103 20.65 7.67 -2.61
CA TYR A 103 21.58 6.99 -3.53
C TYR A 103 21.07 6.94 -4.98
N VAL A 104 20.16 7.85 -5.36
CA VAL A 104 19.60 7.92 -6.72
C VAL A 104 20.64 8.32 -7.76
N TYR A 105 21.74 8.92 -7.33
CA TYR A 105 22.82 9.39 -8.19
C TYR A 105 24.02 8.44 -8.11
N GLY A 106 24.39 7.83 -9.23
CA GLY A 106 25.64 7.08 -9.32
C GLY A 106 26.84 8.00 -9.12
N ALA A 107 27.92 7.49 -8.50
CA ALA A 107 29.14 8.25 -8.21
C ALA A 107 29.89 8.81 -9.45
N GLY A 108 29.39 8.57 -10.67
CA GLY A 108 30.02 8.97 -11.92
C GLY A 108 29.05 9.45 -13.02
N GLU A 109 27.78 9.73 -12.73
CA GLU A 109 26.86 10.33 -13.71
C GLU A 109 27.01 11.85 -13.73
N GLU A 110 27.09 12.44 -14.93
CA GLU A 110 27.06 13.90 -15.08
C GLU A 110 25.75 14.44 -14.51
N ARG A 111 25.85 15.40 -13.58
CA ARG A 111 24.72 16.05 -12.90
C ARG A 111 23.99 17.02 -13.84
N SER A 112 23.47 16.50 -14.94
CA SER A 112 22.53 17.22 -15.79
C SER A 112 21.29 17.56 -14.96
N VAL A 113 20.79 18.79 -15.09
CA VAL A 113 19.54 19.22 -14.46
C VAL A 113 18.37 18.35 -14.93
N GLN A 114 18.42 17.87 -16.17
CA GLN A 114 17.42 16.93 -16.70
C GLN A 114 17.51 15.55 -16.03
N ALA A 115 18.73 15.04 -15.76
CA ALA A 115 18.90 13.78 -15.03
C ALA A 115 18.38 13.90 -13.59
N MET A 116 18.69 15.02 -12.90
CA MET A 116 18.11 15.30 -11.57
C MET A 116 16.59 15.39 -11.59
N LEU A 117 16.01 16.06 -12.60
CA LEU A 117 14.55 16.15 -12.75
C LEU A 117 13.93 14.78 -13.05
N ALA A 118 14.52 13.96 -13.93
CA ALA A 118 14.01 12.62 -14.25
C ALA A 118 14.05 11.68 -13.03
N CYS A 119 15.09 11.77 -12.21
CA CYS A 119 15.24 11.03 -10.97
C CYS A 119 14.28 11.51 -9.85
N ALA A 120 14.07 12.82 -9.73
CA ALA A 120 13.22 13.43 -8.70
C ALA A 120 11.72 13.30 -9.01
N VAL A 121 11.33 13.47 -10.27
CA VAL A 121 9.94 13.30 -10.73
C VAL A 121 9.54 11.82 -10.74
N GLY A 122 10.53 10.91 -10.66
CA GLY A 122 10.31 9.49 -10.78
C GLY A 122 9.88 9.17 -12.20
N ALA A 123 10.85 8.89 -13.08
CA ALA A 123 10.62 8.30 -14.40
C ALA A 123 10.07 6.86 -14.33
N GLU A 124 9.16 6.60 -13.39
CA GLU A 124 8.31 5.43 -13.32
C GLU A 124 6.92 5.92 -13.70
N CYS A 125 6.52 5.69 -14.94
CA CYS A 125 5.17 5.98 -15.42
C CYS A 125 4.17 5.35 -14.43
N GLU A 126 3.19 6.11 -13.93
CA GLU A 126 2.18 5.60 -12.97
C GLU A 126 1.47 4.34 -13.50
N ALA A 127 1.41 4.16 -14.82
CA ALA A 127 0.91 2.95 -15.48
C ALA A 127 1.72 1.68 -15.16
N ASP A 128 3.05 1.78 -15.00
CA ASP A 128 3.90 0.62 -14.64
C ASP A 128 3.76 0.26 -13.17
N ARG A 129 3.54 1.25 -12.27
CA ARG A 129 3.44 1.04 -10.82
C ARG A 129 2.37 -0.01 -10.47
N THR A 130 1.20 0.08 -11.06
CA THR A 130 0.05 -0.70 -10.58
C THR A 130 -0.47 -1.70 -11.61
N GLY A 131 -0.38 -1.41 -12.91
CA GLY A 131 -0.87 -2.30 -13.96
C GLY A 131 -0.28 -3.71 -13.86
N SER A 132 1.04 -3.83 -13.60
CA SER A 132 1.69 -5.13 -13.47
C SER A 132 1.35 -5.89 -12.18
N VAL A 133 1.05 -5.23 -11.06
CA VAL A 133 0.78 -5.93 -9.79
C VAL A 133 -0.69 -6.32 -9.74
N ARG A 134 -1.57 -5.39 -10.14
CA ARG A 134 -3.00 -5.60 -10.25
C ARG A 134 -3.31 -6.73 -11.22
N ASP A 135 -2.78 -6.73 -12.45
CA ASP A 135 -3.00 -7.85 -13.39
C ASP A 135 -2.47 -9.20 -12.89
N LYS A 136 -1.43 -9.22 -12.06
CA LYS A 136 -0.79 -10.46 -11.61
C LYS A 136 -1.44 -11.07 -10.37
N TYR A 137 -2.03 -10.25 -9.50
CA TYR A 137 -2.53 -10.69 -8.18
C TYR A 137 -4.00 -10.33 -7.93
N THR A 138 -4.62 -9.58 -8.83
CA THR A 138 -6.07 -9.32 -8.89
C THR A 138 -6.55 -9.53 -10.34
N PRO A 139 -6.80 -10.78 -10.76
CA PRO A 139 -7.41 -11.04 -12.05
C PRO A 139 -8.77 -10.33 -12.15
N ALA A 140 -9.10 -9.82 -13.34
CA ALA A 140 -10.24 -8.94 -13.63
C ALA A 140 -11.64 -9.58 -13.52
N ASP A 141 -11.78 -10.64 -12.71
CA ASP A 141 -13.06 -11.22 -12.37
C ASP A 141 -13.38 -10.85 -10.92
N GLU A 142 -14.06 -9.73 -10.73
CA GLU A 142 -15.15 -9.59 -9.76
C GLU A 142 -15.72 -8.17 -9.85
N ASP A 143 -16.80 -8.07 -10.64
CA ASP A 143 -17.91 -7.18 -10.37
C ASP A 143 -18.21 -7.14 -8.86
N MET A 144 -18.62 -5.96 -8.39
CA MET A 144 -19.23 -5.75 -7.09
C MET A 144 -20.22 -6.88 -6.75
N VAL A 145 -19.81 -7.84 -5.92
CA VAL A 145 -20.76 -8.62 -5.14
C VAL A 145 -20.96 -7.87 -3.84
N MET A 146 -21.97 -7.00 -3.86
CA MET A 146 -22.67 -6.59 -2.66
C MET A 146 -23.05 -7.87 -1.90
N CYS A 147 -22.43 -8.12 -0.75
CA CYS A 147 -22.99 -9.07 0.20
C CYS A 147 -24.26 -8.43 0.77
N ASP A 148 -25.35 -8.59 0.03
CA ASP A 148 -26.69 -8.37 0.54
C ASP A 148 -26.85 -9.19 1.82
N THR A 149 -27.32 -8.49 2.84
CA THR A 149 -27.62 -9.03 4.16
C THR A 149 -28.88 -9.88 4.02
N GLU A 150 -28.75 -11.21 4.03
CA GLU A 150 -29.91 -12.08 4.24
C GLU A 150 -30.08 -12.38 5.74
N GLU A 151 -31.07 -11.74 6.36
CA GLU A 151 -31.70 -12.17 7.62
C GLU A 151 -32.49 -13.48 7.41
N PRO A 152 -32.43 -14.45 8.33
CA PRO A 152 -33.41 -15.54 8.35
C PRO A 152 -34.63 -15.16 9.22
N ARG A 153 -35.81 -15.41 8.64
CA ARG A 153 -37.13 -15.45 9.28
C ARG A 153 -37.25 -16.57 10.31
#